data_AF-T0MA19-F1
#
_entry.id   AF-T0MA19-F1
#
_cell.length_a   1.000
_cell.length_b   1.000
_cell.length_c   1.000
_cell.angle_alpha   90.00
_cell.angle_beta   90.00
_cell.angle_gamma   90.00
#
_symmetry.space_group_name_H-M   'P 1'
#
loop_
_entity.id
_entity.type
_entity.pdbx_description
1 polymer ?
#
loop_
_entity_poly.entity_id
_entity_poly.type
_entity_poly.pdbx_seq_one_letter_code
_entity_poly.pdbx_strand_id
1 'polypeptide(L)'
;MNIIRTDNFKSEIFSILKQYSSINLNLMISGGSLLEILNNDNFRELDTSRWKIWFADERFSLSDLNYTGALPFLSHLKNTIVYKMDVENENCVDNYNKILDKIDICLLGVGEDGHICSLFPNSNDLDRNIEIFSILKQYSSINLNLMISGGSLLEILNNDKFRELDTSRWKIWFADERFSLSDLNYTGALPFLSHLKNTIVYKMDVENENCVDNYNKILDKIDICLLGVGEDGHICSLFPNSNDLDRNMYVIKTYNSNVVSPQRMTVTLKFLNNMVKNLYFVIPPKKDKKRDRPHENILGRLKIPFNIILSSDCKNKV
;
A
#
# COMPACT_ATOMS: atom_id res chain seq x y z
N MET A 1 -16.46 2.10 5.94
CA MET A 1 -16.76 1.93 4.50
C MET A 1 -17.88 0.91 4.40
N ASN A 2 -19.07 1.32 3.99
CA ASN A 2 -20.18 0.39 3.76
C ASN A 2 -20.11 -0.03 2.28
N ILE A 3 -19.92 -1.32 2.03
CA ILE A 3 -19.97 -1.86 0.66
C ILE A 3 -21.40 -2.31 0.41
N ILE A 4 -22.08 -1.65 -0.51
CA ILE A 4 -23.43 -2.02 -0.94
C ILE A 4 -23.33 -3.07 -2.04
N ARG A 5 -23.88 -4.27 -1.82
CA ARG A 5 -24.01 -5.33 -2.82
C ARG A 5 -25.50 -5.64 -2.99
N THR A 6 -26.08 -5.12 -4.06
CA THR A 6 -27.52 -5.22 -4.34
C THR A 6 -27.73 -5.34 -5.84
N ASP A 7 -28.76 -6.06 -6.26
CA ASP A 7 -29.16 -6.09 -7.67
C ASP A 7 -29.99 -4.84 -8.04
N ASN A 8 -30.35 -3.99 -7.05
CA ASN A 8 -31.17 -2.80 -7.23
C ASN A 8 -30.48 -1.51 -6.75
N PHE A 9 -29.32 -1.22 -7.33
CA PHE A 9 -28.49 -0.06 -6.96
C PHE A 9 -29.25 1.28 -7.04
N LYS A 10 -30.13 1.45 -8.04
CA LYS A 10 -30.91 2.69 -8.22
C LYS A 10 -31.79 2.99 -7.01
N SER A 11 -32.51 1.99 -6.51
CA SER A 11 -33.43 2.15 -5.38
C SER A 11 -32.68 2.40 -4.07
N GLU A 12 -31.57 1.69 -3.85
CA GLU A 12 -30.79 1.82 -2.62
C GLU A 12 -30.09 3.17 -2.51
N ILE A 13 -29.45 3.63 -3.59
CA ILE A 13 -28.84 4.98 -3.64
C ILE A 13 -29.90 6.05 -3.43
N PHE A 14 -31.06 5.93 -4.09
CA PHE A 14 -32.18 6.85 -3.88
C PHE A 14 -32.63 6.86 -2.42
N SER A 15 -32.78 5.71 -1.77
CA SER A 15 -33.19 5.60 -0.36
C SER A 15 -32.20 6.28 0.58
N ILE A 16 -30.90 6.16 0.33
CA ILE A 16 -29.84 6.83 1.10
C ILE A 16 -29.95 8.34 0.92
N LEU A 17 -29.96 8.81 -0.33
CA LEU A 17 -29.95 10.25 -0.63
C LEU A 17 -31.26 10.94 -0.26
N LYS A 18 -32.39 10.23 -0.27
CA LYS A 18 -33.71 10.73 0.16
C LYS A 18 -33.70 11.25 1.59
N GLN A 19 -32.84 10.70 2.46
CA GLN A 19 -32.69 11.16 3.86
C GLN A 19 -32.17 12.60 3.95
N TYR A 20 -31.60 13.13 2.86
CA TYR A 20 -31.04 14.48 2.78
C TYR A 20 -31.94 15.46 2.03
N SER A 21 -33.19 15.09 1.68
CA SER A 21 -34.14 16.05 1.12
C SER A 21 -34.36 17.22 2.08
N SER A 22 -34.33 18.46 1.57
CA SER A 22 -34.43 19.71 2.34
C SER A 22 -33.32 19.96 3.38
N ILE A 23 -32.27 19.13 3.41
CA ILE A 23 -31.11 19.26 4.31
C ILE A 23 -29.86 19.53 3.46
N ASN A 24 -28.87 20.18 4.05
CA ASN A 24 -27.58 20.40 3.40
C ASN A 24 -26.92 19.06 3.07
N LEU A 25 -26.43 18.91 1.84
CA LEU A 25 -25.67 17.75 1.41
C LEU A 25 -24.57 18.18 0.44
N ASN A 26 -23.32 17.96 0.82
CA ASN A 26 -22.18 17.98 -0.10
C ASN A 26 -21.95 16.56 -0.63
N LEU A 27 -22.49 16.28 -1.82
CA LEU A 27 -22.40 14.97 -2.47
C LEU A 27 -21.30 14.99 -3.53
N MET A 28 -20.33 14.08 -3.38
CA MET A 28 -19.29 13.85 -4.38
C MET A 28 -19.61 12.59 -5.20
N ILE A 29 -19.54 12.70 -6.52
CA ILE A 29 -19.81 11.60 -7.46
C ILE A 29 -18.63 11.39 -8.41
N SER A 30 -18.37 10.14 -8.79
CA SER A 30 -17.53 9.81 -9.94
C SER A 30 -18.35 9.76 -11.23
N GLY A 31 -17.65 9.67 -12.37
CA GLY A 31 -18.28 9.38 -13.66
C GLY A 31 -18.63 7.91 -13.90
N GLY A 32 -18.69 7.55 -15.18
CA GLY A 32 -18.91 6.18 -15.65
C GLY A 32 -20.32 5.66 -15.41
N SER A 33 -20.44 4.35 -15.18
CA SER A 33 -21.73 3.66 -14.99
C SER A 33 -22.52 4.14 -13.76
N LEU A 34 -21.87 4.78 -12.79
CA LEU A 34 -22.56 5.41 -11.65
C LEU A 34 -23.57 6.46 -12.11
N LEU A 35 -23.26 7.23 -13.16
CA LEU A 35 -24.15 8.28 -13.66
C LEU A 35 -25.46 7.70 -14.21
N GLU A 36 -25.41 6.53 -14.83
CA GLU A 36 -26.60 5.81 -15.31
C GLU A 36 -27.46 5.27 -14.15
N ILE A 37 -26.82 4.89 -13.05
CA ILE A 37 -27.50 4.46 -11.81
C ILE A 37 -28.19 5.66 -11.15
N LEU A 38 -27.52 6.81 -11.09
CA LEU A 38 -28.05 8.05 -10.54
C LEU A 38 -29.18 8.65 -11.39
N ASN A 39 -29.18 8.41 -12.70
CA ASN A 39 -30.24 8.83 -13.60
C ASN A 39 -31.56 8.07 -13.29
N ASN A 40 -32.33 8.65 -12.39
CA ASN A 40 -33.56 8.10 -11.81
C ASN A 40 -34.58 9.23 -11.59
N ASP A 41 -35.75 9.12 -12.21
CA ASP A 41 -36.82 10.13 -12.15
C ASP A 41 -37.32 10.41 -10.72
N ASN A 42 -37.17 9.46 -9.79
CA ASN A 42 -37.60 9.61 -8.40
C ASN A 42 -36.91 10.79 -7.69
N PHE A 43 -35.71 11.21 -8.14
CA PHE A 43 -35.04 12.38 -7.59
C PHE A 43 -35.85 13.68 -7.76
N ARG A 44 -36.78 13.75 -8.73
CA ARG A 44 -37.68 14.91 -8.91
C ARG A 44 -38.61 15.15 -7.72
N GLU A 45 -38.85 14.12 -6.90
CA GLU A 45 -39.67 14.21 -5.68
C GLU A 45 -38.92 14.87 -4.52
N LEU A 46 -37.59 14.92 -4.57
CA LEU A 46 -36.77 15.47 -3.49
C LEU A 46 -36.64 16.99 -3.61
N ASP A 47 -36.49 17.64 -2.47
CA ASP A 47 -36.02 19.02 -2.39
C ASP A 47 -34.49 19.01 -2.26
N THR A 48 -33.82 19.28 -3.38
CA THR A 48 -32.35 19.27 -3.48
C THR A 48 -31.75 20.67 -3.52
N SER A 49 -32.53 21.69 -3.13
CA SER A 49 -32.12 23.11 -3.19
C SER A 49 -30.93 23.46 -2.29
N ARG A 50 -30.60 22.57 -1.35
CA ARG A 50 -29.47 22.69 -0.41
C ARG A 50 -28.33 21.73 -0.72
N TRP A 51 -28.40 21.04 -1.85
CA TRP A 51 -27.36 20.11 -2.26
C TRP A 51 -26.27 20.87 -3.02
N LYS A 52 -25.02 20.43 -2.81
CA LYS A 52 -23.86 20.78 -3.62
C LYS A 52 -23.32 19.49 -4.23
N ILE A 53 -23.22 19.45 -5.55
CA ILE A 53 -22.66 18.31 -6.27
C ILE A 53 -21.22 18.61 -6.64
N TRP A 54 -20.33 17.68 -6.31
CA TRP A 54 -18.90 17.72 -6.59
C TRP A 54 -18.53 16.52 -7.47
N PHE A 55 -17.58 16.70 -8.37
CA PHE A 55 -17.00 15.60 -9.14
C PHE A 55 -15.71 15.12 -8.48
N ALA A 56 -15.54 13.81 -8.36
CA ALA A 56 -14.35 13.19 -7.76
C ALA A 56 -13.14 13.20 -8.70
N ASP A 57 -13.41 13.14 -10.00
CA ASP A 57 -12.45 13.25 -11.08
C ASP A 57 -13.10 13.87 -12.32
N GLU A 58 -12.28 14.27 -13.27
CA GLU A 58 -12.73 14.73 -14.58
C GLU A 58 -11.68 14.38 -15.65
N ARG A 59 -12.13 14.07 -16.86
CA ARG A 59 -11.24 13.77 -17.98
C ARG A 59 -10.82 15.07 -18.66
N PHE A 60 -9.56 15.18 -19.06
CA PHE A 60 -9.08 16.28 -19.92
C PHE A 60 -9.51 16.09 -21.38
N SER A 61 -10.78 15.77 -21.59
CA SER A 61 -11.40 15.53 -22.89
C SER A 61 -12.79 16.15 -22.89
N LEU A 62 -12.96 17.26 -23.60
CA LEU A 62 -14.22 18.02 -23.63
C LEU A 62 -15.40 17.21 -24.17
N SER A 63 -15.14 16.19 -24.98
CA SER A 63 -16.16 15.27 -25.51
C SER A 63 -16.58 14.19 -24.52
N ASP A 64 -15.88 14.04 -23.39
CA ASP A 64 -16.05 12.92 -22.45
C ASP A 64 -15.94 13.40 -20.99
N LEU A 65 -16.64 14.49 -20.67
CA LEU A 65 -16.68 15.01 -19.30
C LEU A 65 -17.70 14.26 -18.44
N ASN A 66 -17.32 13.91 -17.22
CA ASN A 66 -18.18 13.43 -16.16
C ASN A 66 -19.32 14.43 -15.91
N TYR A 67 -19.04 15.75 -15.94
CA TYR A 67 -20.07 16.78 -15.86
C TYR A 67 -21.13 16.63 -16.96
N THR A 68 -20.70 16.45 -18.21
CA THR A 68 -21.61 16.29 -19.35
C THR A 68 -22.42 15.00 -19.23
N GLY A 69 -21.79 13.90 -18.83
CA GLY A 69 -22.47 12.62 -18.57
C GLY A 69 -23.49 12.70 -17.44
N ALA A 70 -23.31 13.60 -16.47
CA ALA A 70 -24.19 13.77 -15.32
C ALA A 70 -25.43 14.62 -15.62
N LEU A 71 -25.50 15.31 -16.77
CA LEU A 71 -26.62 16.21 -17.10
C LEU A 71 -28.02 15.55 -16.98
N PRO A 72 -28.25 14.29 -17.38
CA PRO A 72 -29.53 13.62 -17.14
C PRO A 72 -29.90 13.56 -15.66
N PHE A 73 -28.97 13.12 -14.80
CA PHE A 73 -29.16 13.12 -13.34
C PHE A 73 -29.41 14.53 -12.79
N LEU A 74 -28.57 15.50 -13.17
CA LEU A 74 -28.69 16.89 -12.72
C LEU A 74 -30.03 17.53 -13.15
N SER A 75 -30.60 17.11 -14.27
CA SER A 75 -31.91 17.59 -14.75
C SER A 75 -33.08 17.23 -13.84
N HIS A 76 -32.92 16.22 -12.97
CA HIS A 76 -33.92 15.84 -11.97
C HIS A 76 -33.81 16.68 -10.68
N LEU A 77 -32.69 17.38 -10.47
CA LEU A 77 -32.41 18.15 -9.26
C LEU A 77 -32.91 19.60 -9.39
N LYS A 78 -33.34 20.19 -8.27
CA LYS A 78 -33.92 21.55 -8.23
C LYS A 78 -33.03 22.48 -7.41
N ASN A 79 -32.64 23.61 -8.02
CA ASN A 79 -31.85 24.67 -7.37
C ASN A 79 -30.56 24.17 -6.69
N THR A 80 -29.99 23.09 -7.21
CA THR A 80 -28.76 22.47 -6.70
C THR A 80 -27.53 23.18 -7.26
N ILE A 81 -26.52 23.42 -6.42
CA ILE A 81 -25.25 23.99 -6.84
C ILE A 81 -24.35 22.86 -7.36
N VAL A 82 -23.71 23.06 -8.50
CA VAL A 82 -22.81 22.06 -9.12
C VAL A 82 -21.42 22.67 -9.27
N TYR A 83 -20.42 22.02 -8.69
CA TYR A 83 -19.01 22.38 -8.78
C TYR A 83 -18.31 21.45 -9.76
N LYS A 84 -18.12 21.91 -10.99
CA LYS A 84 -17.36 21.20 -12.03
C LYS A 84 -15.87 21.57 -11.97
N MET A 85 -15.01 20.65 -12.39
CA MET A 85 -13.61 20.94 -12.66
C MET A 85 -13.49 21.65 -14.01
N ASP A 86 -12.89 22.83 -14.04
CA ASP A 86 -12.73 23.63 -15.25
C ASP A 86 -11.51 23.15 -16.06
N VAL A 87 -11.61 21.98 -16.69
CA VAL A 87 -10.45 21.31 -17.33
C VAL A 87 -9.78 22.08 -18.46
N GLU A 88 -10.40 23.13 -18.99
CA GLU A 88 -9.79 24.04 -19.97
C GLU A 88 -8.81 25.02 -19.31
N ASN A 89 -8.89 25.20 -17.99
CA ASN A 89 -8.00 26.06 -17.23
C ASN A 89 -6.77 25.28 -16.76
N GLU A 90 -5.58 25.79 -17.08
CA GLU A 90 -4.31 25.17 -16.66
C GLU A 90 -4.17 25.06 -15.13
N ASN A 91 -4.83 25.94 -14.37
CA ASN A 91 -4.85 25.93 -12.90
C ASN A 91 -6.10 25.25 -12.31
N CYS A 92 -6.82 24.44 -13.10
CA CYS A 92 -8.09 23.83 -12.71
C CYS A 92 -8.01 23.07 -11.37
N VAL A 93 -6.94 22.28 -11.18
CA VAL A 93 -6.73 21.49 -9.97
C VAL A 93 -6.61 22.39 -8.74
N ASP A 94 -5.76 23.40 -8.79
CA ASP A 94 -5.55 24.34 -7.67
C ASP A 94 -6.81 25.15 -7.38
N ASN A 95 -7.51 25.60 -8.42
CA ASN A 95 -8.75 26.34 -8.27
C ASN A 95 -9.84 25.49 -7.62
N TYR A 96 -9.95 24.22 -8.01
CA TYR A 96 -10.91 23.29 -7.44
C TYR A 96 -10.57 22.97 -5.98
N ASN A 97 -9.29 22.71 -5.67
CA ASN A 97 -8.82 22.46 -4.30
C ASN A 97 -9.08 23.63 -3.34
N LYS A 98 -8.98 24.88 -3.82
CA LYS A 98 -9.26 26.08 -3.01
C LYS A 98 -10.73 26.20 -2.59
N ILE A 99 -11.64 25.69 -3.40
CA ILE A 99 -13.08 25.81 -3.16
C ILE A 99 -13.69 24.53 -2.57
N LEU A 100 -12.98 23.40 -2.62
CA LEU A 100 -13.46 22.10 -2.15
C LEU A 100 -13.88 22.16 -0.68
N ASP A 101 -15.16 21.89 -0.45
CA ASP A 101 -15.79 21.88 0.87
C ASP A 101 -15.75 20.48 1.49
N LYS A 102 -16.08 20.37 2.77
CA LYS A 102 -16.21 19.07 3.46
C LYS A 102 -17.30 18.23 2.77
N ILE A 103 -16.93 17.06 2.27
CA ILE A 103 -17.85 16.11 1.62
C ILE A 103 -18.59 15.27 2.67
N ASP A 104 -19.91 15.21 2.55
CA ASP A 104 -20.78 14.43 3.44
C ASP A 104 -20.93 12.98 2.94
N ILE A 105 -21.17 12.81 1.64
CA ILE A 105 -21.30 11.51 0.98
C ILE A 105 -20.43 11.49 -0.27
N CYS A 106 -19.72 10.38 -0.45
CA CYS A 106 -18.96 10.10 -1.66
C CYS A 106 -19.51 8.81 -2.30
N LEU A 107 -20.05 8.92 -3.51
CA LEU A 107 -20.48 7.79 -4.32
C LEU A 107 -19.46 7.59 -5.44
N LEU A 108 -18.72 6.49 -5.37
CA LEU A 108 -17.65 6.19 -6.31
C LEU A 108 -17.95 4.88 -7.03
N GLY A 109 -17.93 4.92 -8.35
CA GLY A 109 -17.89 3.72 -9.19
C GLY A 109 -16.54 3.03 -9.06
N VAL A 110 -16.56 1.70 -9.10
CA VAL A 110 -15.37 0.86 -9.17
C VAL A 110 -15.36 0.18 -10.53
N GLY A 111 -14.29 0.36 -11.30
CA GLY A 111 -14.10 -0.29 -12.58
C GLY A 111 -13.88 -1.79 -12.45
N GLU A 112 -14.05 -2.54 -13.55
CA GLU A 112 -13.85 -4.00 -13.58
C GLU A 112 -12.42 -4.41 -13.18
N ASP A 113 -11.44 -3.58 -13.50
CA ASP A 113 -10.03 -3.71 -13.12
C ASP A 113 -9.75 -3.29 -11.66
N GLY A 114 -10.74 -2.71 -10.95
CA GLY A 114 -10.64 -2.20 -9.59
C GLY A 114 -10.34 -0.71 -9.48
N HIS A 115 -10.29 0.06 -10.58
CA HIS A 115 -10.05 1.51 -10.51
C HIS A 115 -11.19 2.26 -9.83
N ILE A 116 -10.84 3.38 -9.18
CA ILE A 116 -11.79 4.27 -8.54
C ILE A 116 -11.50 5.69 -9.03
N CYS A 117 -12.47 6.33 -9.69
CA CYS A 117 -12.22 7.60 -10.40
C CYS A 117 -11.04 7.43 -11.38
N SER A 118 -10.16 8.43 -11.46
CA SER A 118 -8.93 8.36 -12.25
C SER A 118 -7.75 7.68 -11.51
N LEU A 119 -8.02 6.97 -10.41
CA LEU A 119 -7.02 6.17 -9.68
C LEU A 119 -7.06 4.74 -10.18
N PHE A 120 -6.12 4.40 -11.06
CA PHE A 120 -6.02 3.05 -11.62
C PHE A 120 -5.17 2.14 -10.74
N PRO A 121 -5.60 0.88 -10.50
CA PRO A 121 -4.75 -0.13 -9.91
C PRO A 121 -3.59 -0.30 -10.87
N ASN A 122 -2.39 -0.13 -10.34
CA ASN A 122 -1.16 -0.16 -11.10
C ASN A 122 -0.79 1.08 -11.93
N SER A 123 -1.46 2.24 -11.81
CA SER A 123 -0.87 3.48 -12.34
C SER A 123 0.33 3.94 -11.50
N ASN A 124 1.27 4.63 -12.15
CA ASN A 124 2.43 5.25 -11.49
C ASN A 124 2.04 6.35 -10.47
N ASP A 125 0.77 6.76 -10.42
CA ASP A 125 0.28 7.84 -9.55
C ASP A 125 0.13 7.42 -8.09
N LEU A 126 0.02 6.11 -7.81
CA LEU A 126 0.28 5.56 -6.48
C LEU A 126 1.77 5.23 -6.36
N ASP A 127 2.55 6.26 -6.08
CA ASP A 127 3.98 6.19 -5.82
C ASP A 127 4.27 5.07 -4.80
N ARG A 128 4.96 4.01 -5.24
CA ARG A 128 5.11 2.69 -4.57
C ARG A 128 5.66 2.76 -3.15
N ASN A 129 6.42 3.82 -2.90
CA ASN A 129 6.98 4.13 -1.61
C ASN A 129 5.91 4.61 -0.61
N ILE A 130 4.75 5.09 -1.08
CA ILE A 130 3.67 5.66 -0.27
C ILE A 130 3.07 4.63 0.66
N GLU A 131 2.82 3.37 0.26
CA GLU A 131 2.14 2.43 1.16
C GLU A 131 3.03 2.07 2.36
N ILE A 132 4.27 1.63 2.10
CA ILE A 132 5.24 1.35 3.17
C ILE A 132 5.52 2.61 3.98
N PHE A 133 5.72 3.75 3.32
CA PHE A 133 5.88 5.02 4.01
C PHE A 133 4.68 5.35 4.89
N SER A 134 3.45 5.12 4.44
CA SER A 134 2.21 5.41 5.18
C SER A 134 2.06 4.51 6.40
N ILE A 135 2.43 3.24 6.29
CA ILE A 135 2.49 2.31 7.42
C ILE A 135 3.53 2.80 8.43
N LEU A 136 4.75 3.09 7.98
CA LEU A 136 5.85 3.47 8.87
C LEU A 136 5.72 4.90 9.43
N LYS A 137 5.07 5.81 8.72
CA LYS A 137 4.78 7.19 9.15
C LYS A 137 3.97 7.24 10.44
N GLN A 138 3.12 6.25 10.67
CA GLN A 138 2.36 6.11 11.93
C GLN A 138 3.27 5.96 13.15
N TYR A 139 4.54 5.59 12.95
CA TYR A 139 5.54 5.41 13.99
C TYR A 139 6.50 6.60 14.13
N SER A 140 6.26 7.72 13.47
CA SER A 140 7.04 8.94 13.69
C SER A 140 6.94 9.38 15.15
N SER A 141 8.08 9.71 15.76
CA SER A 141 8.23 10.11 17.17
C SER A 141 7.83 9.07 18.23
N ILE A 142 7.51 7.83 17.85
CA ILE A 142 7.22 6.72 18.77
C ILE A 142 8.15 5.53 18.55
N ASN A 143 8.18 4.61 19.52
CA ASN A 143 9.06 3.44 19.45
C ASN A 143 8.64 2.52 18.29
N LEU A 144 9.63 2.07 17.51
CA LEU A 144 9.43 1.09 16.45
C LEU A 144 10.63 0.14 16.38
N ASN A 145 10.38 -1.16 16.56
CA ASN A 145 11.31 -2.21 16.19
C ASN A 145 10.98 -2.69 14.76
N LEU A 146 11.70 -2.19 13.77
CA LEU A 146 11.51 -2.49 12.34
C LEU A 146 12.54 -3.52 11.88
N MET A 147 12.09 -4.68 11.43
CA MET A 147 12.95 -5.68 10.79
C MET A 147 12.79 -5.64 9.27
N ILE A 148 13.91 -5.61 8.54
CA ILE A 148 13.94 -5.57 7.08
C ILE A 148 14.77 -6.73 6.51
N SER A 149 14.39 -7.23 5.35
CA SER A 149 15.27 -8.07 4.51
C SER A 149 16.06 -7.23 3.51
N GLY A 150 17.03 -7.86 2.85
CA GLY A 150 17.73 -7.23 1.72
C GLY A 150 17.00 -7.30 0.38
N GLY A 151 17.80 -7.27 -0.69
CA GLY A 151 17.33 -7.36 -2.07
C GLY A 151 16.50 -6.15 -2.52
N SER A 152 15.55 -6.38 -3.42
CA SER A 152 14.73 -5.32 -4.03
C SER A 152 13.82 -4.58 -3.04
N LEU A 153 13.64 -5.09 -1.81
CA LEU A 153 12.96 -4.33 -0.76
C LEU A 153 13.73 -3.04 -0.44
N LEU A 154 15.06 -3.06 -0.47
CA LEU A 154 15.89 -1.91 -0.13
C LEU A 154 15.69 -0.74 -1.11
N GLU A 155 15.43 -1.06 -2.39
CA GLU A 155 15.10 -0.04 -3.40
C GLU A 155 13.77 0.66 -3.09
N ILE A 156 12.77 -0.06 -2.58
CA ILE A 156 11.47 0.50 -2.20
C ILE A 156 11.60 1.32 -0.90
N LEU A 157 12.44 0.88 0.03
CA LEU A 157 12.71 1.62 1.26
C LEU A 157 13.52 2.90 1.03
N ASN A 158 14.29 2.99 -0.06
CA ASN A 158 15.06 4.17 -0.43
C ASN A 158 14.16 5.31 -0.93
N ASN A 159 13.40 5.89 -0.01
CA ASN A 159 12.46 6.98 -0.24
C ASN A 159 12.84 8.21 0.60
N ASP A 160 13.11 9.31 -0.08
CA ASP A 160 13.50 10.58 0.53
C ASP A 160 12.46 11.14 1.52
N LYS A 161 11.18 10.78 1.40
CA LYS A 161 10.10 11.19 2.33
C LYS A 161 10.37 10.72 3.77
N PHE A 162 11.16 9.66 3.98
CA PHE A 162 11.56 9.22 5.32
C PHE A 162 12.33 10.31 6.09
N ARG A 163 12.95 11.28 5.41
CA ARG A 163 13.60 12.45 6.05
C ARG A 163 12.62 13.37 6.78
N GLU A 164 11.33 13.29 6.47
CA GLU A 164 10.27 14.07 7.13
C GLU A 164 9.89 13.49 8.49
N LEU A 165 10.21 12.21 8.74
CA LEU A 165 9.84 11.52 9.98
C LEU A 165 10.85 11.78 11.09
N ASP A 166 10.37 11.72 12.33
CA ASP A 166 11.21 11.58 13.51
C ASP A 166 11.40 10.09 13.82
N THR A 167 12.57 9.57 13.46
CA THR A 167 12.91 8.15 13.60
C THR A 167 13.89 7.91 14.76
N SER A 168 14.04 8.87 15.67
CA SER A 168 14.97 8.82 16.80
C SER A 168 14.69 7.69 17.79
N ARG A 169 13.48 7.12 17.74
CA ARG A 169 13.02 6.00 18.58
C ARG A 169 12.92 4.69 17.80
N TRP A 170 13.39 4.66 16.56
CA TRP A 170 13.38 3.46 15.75
C TRP A 170 14.62 2.62 16.05
N LYS A 171 14.43 1.30 15.99
CA LYS A 171 15.49 0.28 15.98
C LYS A 171 15.33 -0.55 14.72
N ILE A 172 16.36 -0.56 13.88
CA ILE A 172 16.36 -1.33 12.64
C ILE A 172 17.08 -2.65 12.86
N TRP A 173 16.44 -3.74 12.45
CA TRP A 173 16.95 -5.11 12.53
C TRP A 173 17.00 -5.72 11.14
N PHE A 174 17.96 -6.62 10.89
CA PHE A 174 18.01 -7.39 9.65
C PHE A 174 17.39 -8.77 9.88
N ALA A 175 16.61 -9.24 8.90
CA ALA A 175 16.01 -10.57 8.92
C ALA A 175 16.99 -11.65 8.48
N ASP A 176 17.90 -11.32 7.58
CA ASP A 176 18.96 -12.19 7.10
C ASP A 176 20.16 -11.38 6.59
N GLU A 177 21.29 -12.04 6.43
CA GLU A 177 22.52 -11.45 5.92
C GLU A 177 23.39 -12.50 5.20
N ARG A 178 24.16 -12.06 4.21
CA ARG A 178 25.08 -12.89 3.44
C ARG A 178 26.46 -12.89 4.12
N PHE A 179 27.19 -13.99 4.05
CA PHE A 179 28.60 -14.02 4.46
C PHE A 179 29.55 -13.42 3.41
N SER A 180 29.01 -12.85 2.33
CA SER A 180 29.78 -12.21 1.27
C SER A 180 29.91 -10.72 1.55
N LEU A 181 31.08 -10.27 2.03
CA LEU A 181 31.30 -8.87 2.44
C LEU A 181 31.09 -7.84 1.31
N SER A 182 31.20 -8.27 0.06
CA SER A 182 30.92 -7.43 -1.11
C SER A 182 29.42 -7.28 -1.45
N ASP A 183 28.54 -8.02 -0.78
CA ASP A 183 27.11 -8.11 -1.07
C ASP A 183 26.31 -8.22 0.24
N LEU A 184 26.56 -7.32 1.21
CA LEU A 184 25.83 -7.30 2.47
C LEU A 184 24.51 -6.54 2.33
N ASN A 185 23.44 -7.09 2.92
CA ASN A 185 22.16 -6.42 3.09
C ASN A 185 22.33 -5.11 3.88
N TYR A 186 23.20 -5.08 4.90
CA TYR A 186 23.52 -3.86 5.64
C TYR A 186 24.05 -2.74 4.72
N THR A 187 25.04 -3.06 3.88
CA THR A 187 25.61 -2.08 2.94
C THR A 187 24.57 -1.63 1.92
N GLY A 188 23.76 -2.56 1.39
CA GLY A 188 22.66 -2.23 0.49
C GLY A 188 21.59 -1.33 1.12
N ALA A 189 21.41 -1.39 2.45
CA ALA A 189 20.43 -0.59 3.17
C ALA A 189 20.91 0.85 3.47
N LEU A 190 22.20 1.17 3.28
CA LEU A 190 22.75 2.49 3.60
C LEU A 190 21.98 3.68 2.98
N PRO A 191 21.50 3.64 1.72
CA PRO A 191 20.66 4.71 1.17
C PRO A 191 19.40 4.98 2.00
N PHE A 192 18.64 3.95 2.35
CA PHE A 192 17.48 4.06 3.24
C PHE A 192 17.89 4.57 4.63
N LEU A 193 18.92 3.97 5.23
CA LEU A 193 19.41 4.36 6.57
C LEU A 193 19.87 5.82 6.62
N SER A 194 20.39 6.37 5.52
CA SER A 194 20.81 7.77 5.42
C SER A 194 19.66 8.77 5.52
N HIS A 195 18.42 8.33 5.32
CA HIS A 195 17.23 9.17 5.48
C HIS A 195 16.75 9.22 6.93
N LEU A 196 17.17 8.29 7.77
CA LEU A 196 16.73 8.14 9.16
C LEU A 196 17.60 9.00 10.10
N LYS A 197 16.98 9.53 11.16
CA LYS A 197 17.62 10.42 12.14
C LYS A 197 17.74 9.73 13.50
N ASN A 198 18.94 9.69 14.06
CA ASN A 198 19.22 9.16 15.41
C ASN A 198 18.67 7.73 15.65
N THR A 199 18.59 6.93 14.59
CA THR A 199 18.05 5.57 14.63
C THR A 199 19.14 4.57 15.02
N ILE A 200 18.81 3.59 15.87
CA ILE A 200 19.73 2.52 16.23
C ILE A 200 19.63 1.41 15.20
N VAL A 201 20.76 0.89 14.72
CA VAL A 201 20.80 -0.19 13.72
C VAL A 201 21.52 -1.40 14.29
N TYR A 202 20.86 -2.55 14.29
CA TYR A 202 21.39 -3.84 14.71
C TYR A 202 21.67 -4.71 13.48
N LYS A 203 22.90 -4.63 12.97
CA LYS A 203 23.38 -5.47 11.86
C LYS A 203 23.61 -6.92 12.32
N MET A 204 23.47 -7.88 11.40
CA MET A 204 23.99 -9.23 11.60
C MET A 204 25.50 -9.22 11.33
N ASP A 205 26.31 -9.30 12.39
CA ASP A 205 27.77 -9.18 12.29
C ASP A 205 28.42 -10.49 11.81
N VAL A 206 28.24 -10.82 10.52
CA VAL A 206 28.65 -12.10 9.92
C VAL A 206 30.15 -12.39 9.97
N GLU A 207 30.98 -11.36 10.14
CA GLU A 207 32.43 -11.48 10.32
C GLU A 207 32.80 -12.06 11.70
N ASN A 208 31.91 -11.95 12.69
CA ASN A 208 32.12 -12.51 14.01
C ASN A 208 31.85 -14.02 14.00
N GLU A 209 32.77 -14.82 14.55
CA GLU A 209 32.60 -16.28 14.63
C GLU A 209 31.31 -16.68 15.38
N ASN A 210 30.97 -15.92 16.42
CA ASN A 210 29.80 -16.09 17.29
C ASN A 210 28.60 -15.24 16.84
N CYS A 211 28.54 -14.84 15.56
CA CYS A 211 27.51 -13.95 15.01
C CYS A 211 26.08 -14.37 15.36
N VAL A 212 25.77 -15.67 15.30
CA VAL A 212 24.44 -16.22 15.63
C VAL A 212 24.10 -16.00 17.11
N ASP A 213 25.01 -16.34 18.02
CA ASP A 213 24.76 -16.21 19.45
C ASP A 213 24.70 -14.74 19.87
N ASN A 214 25.55 -13.90 19.29
CA ASN A 214 25.56 -12.47 19.54
C ASN A 214 24.24 -11.82 19.09
N TYR A 215 23.75 -12.17 17.90
CA TYR A 215 22.48 -11.63 17.40
C TYR A 215 21.28 -12.17 18.19
N ASN A 216 21.29 -13.46 18.57
CA ASN A 216 20.24 -14.03 19.44
C ASN A 216 20.16 -13.33 20.81
N LYS A 217 21.29 -12.89 21.39
CA LYS A 217 21.32 -12.20 22.70
C LYS A 217 20.65 -10.83 22.67
N ILE A 218 20.74 -10.14 21.52
CA ILE A 218 20.21 -8.78 21.37
C ILE A 218 18.82 -8.76 20.76
N LEU A 219 18.39 -9.86 20.13
CA LEU A 219 17.12 -9.95 19.41
C LEU A 219 15.92 -9.62 20.31
N ASP A 220 15.02 -8.78 19.80
CA ASP A 220 13.85 -8.30 20.54
C ASP A 220 12.55 -8.59 19.75
N LYS A 221 11.39 -8.33 20.36
CA LYS A 221 10.10 -8.34 19.67
C LYS A 221 10.09 -7.29 18.56
N ILE A 222 9.55 -7.67 17.41
CA ILE A 222 9.51 -6.86 16.20
C ILE A 222 8.09 -6.37 15.97
N ASP A 223 7.91 -5.06 15.87
CA ASP A 223 6.62 -4.44 15.63
C ASP A 223 6.19 -4.64 14.17
N ILE A 224 7.12 -4.40 13.24
CA ILE A 224 6.91 -4.54 11.81
C ILE A 224 8.08 -5.31 11.21
N CYS A 225 7.78 -6.38 10.47
CA CYS A 225 8.74 -7.13 9.68
C CYS A 225 8.40 -6.99 8.19
N LEU A 226 9.29 -6.38 7.42
CA LEU A 226 9.17 -6.22 5.97
C LEU A 226 10.11 -7.21 5.29
N LEU A 227 9.54 -8.16 4.55
CA LEU A 227 10.30 -9.20 3.86
C LEU A 227 10.05 -9.16 2.36
N GLY A 228 11.13 -9.24 1.58
CA GLY A 228 11.05 -9.59 0.18
C GLY A 228 10.66 -11.06 -0.02
N VAL A 229 10.08 -11.36 -1.18
CA VAL A 229 9.87 -12.74 -1.65
C VAL A 229 10.75 -13.01 -2.87
N GLY A 230 11.57 -14.05 -2.78
CA GLY A 230 12.44 -14.51 -3.86
C GLY A 230 11.68 -15.19 -5.01
N GLU A 231 12.36 -15.44 -6.12
CA GLU A 231 11.74 -16.02 -7.33
C GLU A 231 11.20 -17.45 -7.13
N ASP A 232 11.88 -18.24 -6.29
CA ASP A 232 11.43 -19.57 -5.84
C ASP A 232 10.41 -19.51 -4.69
N GLY A 233 10.13 -18.31 -4.16
CA GLY A 233 9.21 -18.09 -3.05
C GLY A 233 9.87 -18.15 -1.67
N HIS A 234 11.20 -18.16 -1.59
CA HIS A 234 11.90 -18.02 -0.31
C HIS A 234 11.63 -16.66 0.34
N ILE A 235 11.74 -16.64 1.67
CA ILE A 235 11.71 -15.43 2.49
C ILE A 235 12.94 -15.44 3.39
N CYS A 236 13.46 -14.27 3.78
CA CYS A 236 14.76 -14.18 4.45
C CYS A 236 15.80 -15.01 3.67
N SER A 237 16.47 -15.97 4.32
CA SER A 237 17.22 -17.03 3.64
C SER A 237 16.65 -18.44 3.92
N LEU A 238 15.33 -18.55 4.02
CA LEU A 238 14.58 -19.79 4.23
C LEU A 238 14.00 -20.29 2.92
N PHE A 239 14.67 -21.28 2.32
CA PHE A 239 14.34 -21.79 1.00
C PHE A 239 13.25 -22.88 1.01
N PRO A 240 12.41 -22.97 -0.03
CA PRO A 240 11.44 -24.05 -0.18
C PRO A 240 12.10 -25.43 -0.06
N ASN A 241 11.42 -26.37 0.60
CA ASN A 241 11.88 -27.74 0.85
C ASN A 241 13.21 -27.87 1.64
N SER A 242 13.74 -26.79 2.21
CA SER A 242 14.91 -26.87 3.09
C SER A 242 14.53 -27.41 4.47
N ASN A 243 15.42 -28.21 5.07
CA ASN A 243 15.33 -28.63 6.47
C ASN A 243 15.38 -27.44 7.44
N ASP A 244 15.86 -26.27 6.98
CA ASP A 244 15.93 -25.07 7.79
C ASP A 244 14.55 -24.46 8.12
N LEU A 245 13.50 -24.86 7.40
CA LEU A 245 12.11 -24.44 7.67
C LEU A 245 11.58 -24.94 9.02
N ASP A 246 12.14 -26.04 9.53
CA ASP A 246 11.67 -26.72 10.76
C ASP A 246 12.59 -26.48 11.97
N ARG A 247 13.47 -25.48 11.89
CA ARG A 247 14.45 -25.16 12.95
C ARG A 247 13.78 -24.52 14.16
N ASN A 248 14.15 -24.99 15.35
CA ASN A 248 13.60 -24.55 16.63
C ASN A 248 14.42 -23.41 17.31
N MET A 249 15.41 -22.85 16.63
CA MET A 249 16.17 -21.68 17.10
C MET A 249 15.59 -20.40 16.48
N TYR A 250 15.89 -19.21 17.01
CA TYR A 250 15.43 -17.96 16.39
C TYR A 250 16.29 -17.49 15.23
N VAL A 251 17.61 -17.77 15.29
CA VAL A 251 18.58 -17.38 14.26
C VAL A 251 19.47 -18.57 13.95
N ILE A 252 19.79 -18.78 12.69
CA ILE A 252 20.61 -19.90 12.21
C ILE A 252 21.59 -19.44 11.12
N LYS A 253 22.64 -20.23 10.89
CA LYS A 253 23.40 -20.24 9.63
C LYS A 253 22.71 -21.22 8.67
N THR A 254 22.61 -20.85 7.40
CA THR A 254 22.05 -21.67 6.33
C THR A 254 22.99 -21.67 5.13
N TYR A 255 22.87 -22.70 4.30
CA TYR A 255 23.67 -22.87 3.10
C TYR A 255 22.78 -23.33 1.94
N ASN A 256 22.87 -22.64 0.81
CA ASN A 256 22.20 -23.06 -0.43
C ASN A 256 23.11 -22.81 -1.64
N SER A 257 23.56 -23.87 -2.29
CA SER A 257 24.45 -23.79 -3.45
C SER A 257 23.79 -23.20 -4.72
N ASN A 258 22.46 -23.07 -4.74
CA ASN A 258 21.72 -22.59 -5.90
C ASN A 258 21.62 -21.05 -5.96
N VAL A 259 22.22 -20.33 -5.01
CA VAL A 259 22.23 -18.86 -4.98
C VAL A 259 23.66 -18.31 -5.00
N VAL A 260 23.82 -17.08 -5.51
CA VAL A 260 25.13 -16.43 -5.70
C VAL A 260 25.95 -16.30 -4.41
N SER A 261 25.28 -16.07 -3.27
CA SER A 261 25.89 -16.09 -1.93
C SER A 261 25.32 -17.27 -1.14
N PRO A 262 25.97 -18.44 -1.16
CA PRO A 262 25.42 -19.67 -0.60
C PRO A 262 25.26 -19.65 0.92
N GLN A 263 26.27 -19.13 1.62
CA GLN A 263 26.29 -19.09 3.07
C GLN A 263 25.63 -17.81 3.58
N ARG A 264 24.62 -17.98 4.44
CA ARG A 264 23.82 -16.88 4.97
C ARG A 264 23.48 -17.09 6.43
N MET A 265 23.18 -16.01 7.13
CA MET A 265 22.61 -15.99 8.48
C MET A 265 21.17 -15.50 8.37
N THR A 266 20.22 -16.10 9.09
CA THR A 266 18.80 -15.77 8.93
C THR A 266 18.01 -16.01 10.21
N VAL A 267 16.98 -15.19 10.43
CA VAL A 267 15.91 -15.53 11.37
C VAL A 267 15.10 -16.71 10.83
N THR A 268 14.49 -17.48 11.73
CA THR A 268 13.71 -18.68 11.40
C THR A 268 12.20 -18.43 11.39
N LEU A 269 11.42 -19.38 10.88
CA LEU A 269 9.94 -19.34 11.00
C LEU A 269 9.47 -19.34 12.46
N LYS A 270 10.21 -19.97 13.38
CA LYS A 270 9.91 -19.89 14.81
C LYS A 270 10.02 -18.45 15.32
N PHE A 271 11.03 -17.71 14.91
CA PHE A 271 11.17 -16.31 15.28
C PHE A 271 10.01 -15.49 14.70
N LEU A 272 9.74 -15.61 13.39
CA LEU A 272 8.65 -14.89 12.74
C LEU A 272 7.30 -15.15 13.43
N ASN A 273 7.00 -16.40 13.77
CA ASN A 273 5.74 -16.77 14.41
C ASN A 273 5.58 -16.26 15.85
N ASN A 274 6.67 -16.12 16.59
CA ASN A 274 6.62 -15.88 18.04
C ASN A 274 6.97 -14.44 18.44
N MET A 275 7.77 -13.74 17.63
CA MET A 275 8.40 -12.48 18.01
C MET A 275 7.99 -11.31 17.12
N VAL A 276 7.39 -11.56 15.95
CA VAL A 276 6.89 -10.52 15.06
C VAL A 276 5.42 -10.24 15.36
N LYS A 277 5.04 -8.95 15.38
CA LYS A 277 3.65 -8.52 15.57
C LYS A 277 2.92 -8.36 14.23
N ASN A 278 3.54 -7.65 13.28
CA ASN A 278 2.97 -7.44 11.94
C ASN A 278 3.99 -7.86 10.87
N LEU A 279 3.59 -8.78 9.99
CA LEU A 279 4.42 -9.27 8.90
C LEU A 279 3.88 -8.79 7.56
N TYR A 280 4.75 -8.22 6.74
CA TYR A 280 4.45 -7.77 5.38
C TYR A 280 5.43 -8.40 4.40
N PHE A 281 4.89 -9.03 3.36
CA PHE A 281 5.64 -9.43 2.19
C PHE A 281 5.58 -8.33 1.15
N VAL A 282 6.73 -7.79 0.78
CA VAL A 282 6.85 -6.70 -0.19
C VAL A 282 7.42 -7.27 -1.49
N ILE A 283 6.62 -7.24 -2.54
CA ILE A 283 6.93 -7.94 -3.79
C ILE A 283 6.95 -6.90 -4.92
N PRO A 284 8.15 -6.49 -5.38
CA PRO A 284 8.25 -5.60 -6.52
C PRO A 284 7.80 -6.29 -7.80
N PRO A 285 7.26 -5.51 -8.75
CA PRO A 285 6.93 -5.98 -10.06
C PRO A 285 8.24 -6.23 -10.82
N LYS A 286 8.50 -7.48 -11.16
CA LYS A 286 9.48 -7.83 -12.19
C LYS A 286 8.73 -8.49 -13.32
N LYS A 287 9.06 -8.14 -14.57
CA LYS A 287 8.48 -8.71 -15.79
C LYS A 287 8.41 -10.25 -15.77
N ASP A 288 9.38 -10.89 -15.11
CA ASP A 288 9.53 -12.34 -15.05
C ASP A 288 9.40 -12.93 -13.63
N LYS A 289 8.79 -12.18 -12.68
CA LYS A 289 8.61 -12.71 -11.33
C LYS A 289 7.57 -13.82 -11.34
N LYS A 290 8.01 -15.05 -11.06
CA LYS A 290 7.13 -16.24 -11.06
C LYS A 290 6.19 -16.32 -9.86
N ARG A 291 6.39 -15.49 -8.83
CA ARG A 291 5.65 -15.58 -7.56
C ARG A 291 5.29 -14.22 -6.99
N ASP A 292 4.04 -14.14 -6.58
CA ASP A 292 3.36 -13.03 -5.91
C ASP A 292 3.11 -13.31 -4.42
N ARG A 293 3.66 -14.42 -3.90
CA ARG A 293 3.59 -14.82 -2.48
C ARG A 293 4.68 -15.83 -2.12
N PRO A 294 4.98 -16.02 -0.82
CA PRO A 294 5.90 -17.07 -0.38
C PRO A 294 5.48 -18.46 -0.85
N HIS A 295 6.45 -19.38 -0.92
CA HIS A 295 6.18 -20.77 -1.30
C HIS A 295 5.25 -21.48 -0.32
N GLU A 296 4.42 -22.41 -0.80
CA GLU A 296 3.44 -23.15 0.03
C GLU A 296 4.07 -23.92 1.20
N ASN A 297 5.30 -24.43 1.04
CA ASN A 297 6.02 -25.07 2.16
C ASN A 297 6.31 -24.11 3.32
N ILE A 298 6.47 -22.82 3.03
CA ILE A 298 6.69 -21.76 4.01
C ILE A 298 5.35 -21.30 4.57
N LEU A 299 4.36 -21.07 3.69
CA LEU A 299 3.01 -20.66 4.10
C LEU A 299 2.36 -21.67 5.05
N GLY A 300 2.51 -22.98 4.79
CA GLY A 300 2.01 -24.04 5.68
C GLY A 300 2.64 -24.07 7.07
N ARG A 301 3.73 -23.32 7.31
CA ARG A 301 4.45 -23.22 8.59
C ARG A 301 4.36 -21.83 9.23
N LEU A 302 3.90 -20.82 8.49
CA LEU A 302 3.63 -19.49 9.02
C LEU A 302 2.28 -19.50 9.75
N LYS A 303 2.31 -19.09 11.02
CA LYS A 303 1.16 -19.01 11.91
C LYS A 303 0.75 -17.56 12.19
N ILE A 304 1.68 -16.63 11.99
CA ILE A 304 1.43 -15.20 12.11
C ILE A 304 0.60 -14.70 10.90
N PRO A 305 -0.44 -13.87 11.12
CA PRO A 305 -1.10 -13.16 10.03
C PRO A 305 -0.12 -12.29 9.27
N PHE A 306 -0.25 -12.25 7.95
CA PHE A 306 0.61 -11.42 7.10
C PHE A 306 -0.21 -10.69 6.05
N ASN A 307 0.36 -9.60 5.55
CA ASN A 307 -0.15 -8.87 4.41
C ASN A 307 0.83 -8.99 3.25
N ILE A 308 0.32 -8.96 2.02
CA ILE A 308 1.13 -8.92 0.81
C ILE A 308 0.93 -7.55 0.18
N ILE A 309 2.04 -6.82 0.03
CA ILE A 309 2.12 -5.57 -0.71
C ILE A 309 2.70 -5.90 -2.08
N LEU A 310 1.80 -5.99 -3.07
CA LEU A 310 2.18 -6.13 -4.47
C LEU A 310 2.46 -4.73 -5.01
N SER A 311 3.69 -4.50 -5.44
CA SER A 311 4.04 -3.26 -6.12
C SER A 311 3.73 -3.41 -7.62
N SER A 312 3.14 -2.38 -8.19
CA SER A 312 2.57 -2.35 -9.53
C SER A 312 3.56 -2.02 -10.64
N ASP A 313 3.43 -2.72 -11.77
CA ASP A 313 4.30 -2.71 -12.95
C ASP A 313 4.73 -1.30 -13.41
N CYS A 314 6.03 -1.13 -13.64
CA CYS A 314 6.59 0.01 -14.38
C CYS A 314 6.69 -0.40 -15.86
N LYS A 315 5.58 -0.30 -16.59
CA LYS A 315 5.51 -0.33 -18.07
C LYS A 315 4.61 0.85 -18.43
N ASN A 316 5.05 1.92 -19.09
CA ASN A 316 5.71 1.93 -20.39
C ASN A 316 6.76 3.06 -20.47
N LYS A 317 8.00 2.69 -20.85
CA LYS A 317 8.77 3.49 -21.82
C LYS A 317 8.36 2.95 -23.19
N VAL A 318 7.51 3.67 -23.90
CA VAL A 318 7.67 4.26 -25.25
C VAL A 318 6.54 5.26 -25.41
#